data_AF-A0A953YBQ2-F1
#
_entry.id   AF-A0A953YBQ2-F1
#
_cell.length_a   1.000
_cell.length_b   1.000
_cell.length_c   1.000
_cell.angle_alpha   90.00
_cell.angle_beta   90.00
_cell.angle_gamma   90.00
#
_symmetry.space_group_name_H-M   'P 1'
#
loop_
_entity.id
_entity.type
_entity.pdbx_description
1 polymer ?
#
loop_
_entity_poly.entity_id
_entity_poly.type
_entity_poly.pdbx_seq_one_letter_code
_entity_poly.pdbx_strand_id
1 'polypeptide(L)'
;PEQYHARARALRPALFARLERGQGQRALNELDVLIAEWTREPDAADALPELEALRADFAAEIERRSGGAPKVDPEATPEPDPSPAGPQPGSDAQEESDDPDPLASEPDETPEPLPSTATLPDAPGPVQPDPLPDRDFAREFKEPALPLPKASDPPASDLAVEPPPPTADAPPPPQDGGESQAGAGQASELEAEVARSTAFENALLAFAAEKDPDLVRYSDALDAAKDPLAGAVRGLVAFREGRFTEAYGLLRPAIRVDTWLRDTYLRSGMFIGRFDEVRADMLANPDDVDPTLRTLVLGPFARTYPLAAQALERVTPKAHYRVMTDLGLTHQALEDLERKLAEASPRARETLLERTRKKHLALQMLAQTMDKAYAAYDKLFGIDRPCEIVPTVYLFTDSADFAAFSRRLEVGSTENTLGYYLPYYRVLVFYEEGEPKPGELSLETQDTLMHETFHQWLHVYVRDAPPWFNEGLAEYFGHCRIGRSSLTYGLVPAMTGASRLANIRDALTGEGYYEPWQVKRLISADHAGFMSSHPGLNYAQAWSFVHYLASSSQGRDRLRAYLQGLRAGDPQEALNRRVFGDVPAKSLEADWRTYVLKLKPS
;
A
#
# COMPACT_ATOMS: atom_id res chain seq x y z
N PRO A 1 -33.81 9.04 8.56
CA PRO A 1 -34.19 10.20 9.40
C PRO A 1 -34.26 9.93 10.93
N GLU A 2 -35.27 9.24 11.48
CA GLU A 2 -35.48 9.14 12.95
C GLU A 2 -34.31 8.49 13.71
N GLN A 3 -33.65 7.49 13.12
CA GLN A 3 -32.47 6.85 13.69
C GLN A 3 -31.31 7.82 13.91
N TYR A 4 -31.13 8.81 13.02
CA TYR A 4 -30.08 9.82 13.12
C TYR A 4 -30.37 10.82 14.24
N HIS A 5 -31.63 11.25 14.41
CA HIS A 5 -32.04 12.07 15.55
C HIS A 5 -31.83 11.35 16.89
N ALA A 6 -32.28 10.09 16.99
CA ALA A 6 -32.06 9.30 18.20
C ALA A 6 -30.57 9.17 18.52
N ARG A 7 -29.74 9.03 17.49
CA ARG A 7 -28.31 8.91 17.58
C ARG A 7 -27.64 10.20 18.02
N ALA A 8 -27.96 11.36 17.42
CA ALA A 8 -27.43 12.66 17.81
C ALA A 8 -27.68 12.94 19.31
N ARG A 9 -28.89 12.63 19.80
CA ARG A 9 -29.24 12.75 21.23
C ARG A 9 -28.42 11.82 22.13
N ALA A 10 -28.15 10.60 21.67
CA ALA A 10 -27.37 9.63 22.42
C ALA A 10 -25.88 10.00 22.53
N LEU A 11 -25.34 10.85 21.65
CA LEU A 11 -23.93 11.24 21.68
C LEU A 11 -23.60 12.17 22.86
N ARG A 12 -24.54 13.04 23.26
CA ARG A 12 -24.27 14.09 24.26
C ARG A 12 -23.74 13.52 25.59
N PRO A 13 -24.38 12.53 26.24
CA PRO A 13 -23.84 11.96 27.48
C PRO A 13 -22.44 11.35 27.31
N ALA A 14 -22.18 10.68 26.17
CA ALA A 14 -20.89 10.04 25.89
C ALA A 14 -19.77 11.07 25.68
N LEU A 15 -20.05 12.14 24.92
CA LEU A 15 -19.12 13.25 24.69
C LEU A 15 -18.70 13.92 26.00
N PHE A 16 -19.66 14.27 26.85
CA PHE A 16 -19.38 14.93 28.11
C PHE A 16 -18.68 13.99 29.10
N ALA A 17 -18.97 12.68 29.10
CA ALA A 17 -18.21 11.71 29.88
C ALA A 17 -16.75 11.59 29.43
N ARG A 18 -16.47 11.68 28.12
CA ARG A 18 -15.10 11.70 27.57
C ARG A 18 -14.37 12.99 27.92
N LEU A 19 -15.09 14.12 27.94
CA LEU A 19 -14.54 15.38 28.40
C LEU A 19 -14.08 15.33 29.87
N GLU A 20 -14.87 14.70 30.75
CA GLU A 20 -14.46 14.47 32.16
C GLU A 20 -13.17 13.64 32.27
N ARG A 21 -12.91 12.76 31.29
CA ARG A 21 -11.69 11.94 31.21
C ARG A 21 -10.51 12.64 30.54
N GLY A 22 -10.61 13.94 30.27
CA GLY A 22 -9.57 14.72 29.59
C GLY A 22 -9.46 14.44 28.08
N GLN A 23 -10.45 13.79 27.47
CA GLN A 23 -10.46 13.43 26.05
C GLN A 23 -11.26 14.44 25.20
N GLY A 24 -11.49 15.65 25.70
CA GLY A 24 -12.36 16.67 25.09
C GLY A 24 -11.99 16.99 23.63
N GLN A 25 -10.76 17.42 23.38
CA GLN A 25 -10.32 17.78 22.03
C GLN A 25 -10.42 16.61 21.04
N ARG A 26 -10.12 15.39 21.49
CA ARG A 26 -10.24 14.19 20.67
C ARG A 26 -11.70 13.90 20.30
N ALA A 27 -12.60 13.95 21.29
CA ALA A 27 -14.01 13.75 21.06
C ALA A 27 -14.62 14.83 20.13
N LEU A 28 -14.09 16.06 20.17
CA LEU A 28 -14.48 17.13 19.25
C LEU A 28 -14.03 16.82 17.81
N ASN A 29 -12.78 16.39 17.60
CA ASN A 29 -12.28 16.01 16.27
C ASN A 29 -13.08 14.83 15.69
N GLU A 30 -13.45 13.84 16.51
CA GLU A 30 -14.27 12.71 16.07
C GLU A 30 -15.70 13.13 15.71
N LEU A 31 -16.24 14.13 16.41
CA LEU A 31 -17.54 14.72 16.09
C LEU A 31 -17.50 15.47 14.75
N ASP A 32 -16.39 16.14 14.43
CA ASP A 32 -16.17 16.78 13.13
C ASP A 32 -16.16 15.77 11.98
N VAL A 33 -15.51 14.60 12.18
CA VAL A 33 -15.56 13.50 11.21
C VAL A 33 -16.98 12.99 11.03
N LEU A 34 -17.72 12.79 12.13
CA LEU A 34 -19.10 12.30 12.07
C LEU A 34 -20.04 13.28 11.34
N ILE A 35 -19.86 14.59 11.53
CA ILE A 35 -20.59 15.63 10.78
C ILE A 35 -20.27 15.50 9.29
N ALA A 36 -18.99 15.38 8.92
CA ALA A 36 -18.60 15.22 7.53
C ALA A 36 -19.16 13.93 6.88
N GLU A 37 -19.28 12.85 7.64
CA GLU A 37 -19.97 11.62 7.21
C GLU A 37 -21.46 11.90 6.96
N TRP A 38 -22.17 12.50 7.92
CA TRP A 38 -23.62 12.73 7.82
C TRP A 38 -24.00 13.71 6.71
N THR A 39 -23.14 14.68 6.41
CA THR A 39 -23.32 15.59 5.26
C THR A 39 -23.42 14.86 3.92
N ARG A 40 -22.81 13.67 3.81
CA ARG A 40 -22.85 12.85 2.59
C ARG A 40 -24.03 11.88 2.55
N GLU A 41 -24.80 11.77 3.63
CA GLU A 41 -25.90 10.81 3.77
C GLU A 41 -27.26 11.49 3.65
N PRO A 42 -28.03 11.24 2.57
CA PRO A 42 -29.34 11.88 2.35
C PRO A 42 -30.31 11.69 3.51
N ASP A 43 -30.28 10.50 4.14
CA ASP A 43 -31.17 10.14 5.26
C ASP A 43 -30.82 10.82 6.60
N ALA A 44 -29.65 11.46 6.67
CA ALA A 44 -29.13 12.16 7.84
C ALA A 44 -29.34 13.69 7.78
N ALA A 45 -29.74 14.23 6.63
CA ALA A 45 -29.84 15.67 6.37
C ALA A 45 -30.69 16.41 7.42
N ASP A 46 -31.82 15.83 7.83
CA ASP A 46 -32.74 16.44 8.82
C ASP A 46 -32.15 16.49 10.24
N ALA A 47 -31.19 15.61 10.56
CA ALA A 47 -30.57 15.50 11.88
C ALA A 47 -29.21 16.22 11.97
N LEU A 48 -28.63 16.64 10.84
CA LEU A 48 -27.35 17.31 10.77
C LEU A 48 -27.30 18.60 11.63
N PRO A 49 -28.33 19.48 11.64
CA PRO A 49 -28.32 20.68 12.49
C PRO A 49 -28.26 20.36 13.99
N GLU A 50 -28.86 19.25 14.43
CA GLU A 50 -28.83 18.80 15.83
C GLU A 50 -27.41 18.36 16.23
N LEU A 51 -26.68 17.72 15.30
CA LEU A 51 -25.29 17.29 15.48
C LEU A 51 -24.31 18.47 15.49
N GLU A 52 -24.49 19.44 14.58
CA GLU A 52 -23.69 20.67 14.52
C GLU A 52 -23.88 21.53 15.78
N ALA A 53 -25.12 21.63 16.29
CA ALA A 53 -25.40 22.31 17.55
C ALA A 53 -24.72 21.63 18.73
N LEU A 54 -24.78 20.29 18.82
CA LEU A 54 -24.07 19.53 19.84
C LEU A 54 -22.55 19.76 19.77
N ARG A 55 -21.98 19.85 18.57
CA ARG A 55 -20.56 20.14 18.34
C ARG A 55 -20.17 21.53 18.82
N ALA A 56 -20.98 22.53 18.52
CA ALA A 56 -20.77 23.89 19.01
C ALA A 56 -20.82 23.96 20.55
N ASP A 57 -21.85 23.35 21.17
CA ASP A 57 -21.99 23.27 22.63
C ASP A 57 -20.76 22.60 23.29
N PHE A 58 -20.30 21.50 22.69
CA PHE A 58 -19.18 20.73 23.21
C PHE A 58 -17.84 21.47 23.08
N ALA A 59 -17.60 22.16 21.96
CA ALA A 59 -16.43 23.00 21.77
C ALA A 59 -16.37 24.14 22.81
N ALA A 60 -17.50 24.81 23.05
CA ALA A 60 -17.59 25.87 24.07
C ALA A 60 -17.33 25.35 25.49
N GLU A 61 -17.73 24.11 25.79
CA GLU A 61 -17.42 23.46 27.07
C GLU A 61 -15.91 23.18 27.24
N ILE A 62 -15.24 22.69 26.19
CA ILE A 62 -13.79 22.46 26.19
C ILE A 62 -13.04 23.76 26.47
N GLU A 63 -13.41 24.85 25.77
CA GLU A 63 -12.80 26.18 25.98
C GLU A 63 -13.00 26.66 27.42
N ARG A 64 -14.21 26.53 27.96
CA ARG A 64 -14.53 26.96 29.33
C ARG A 64 -13.70 26.24 30.39
N ARG A 65 -13.46 24.93 30.21
CA ARG A 65 -12.64 24.13 31.13
C ARG A 65 -11.14 24.38 30.97
N SER A 66 -10.71 24.74 29.76
CA SER A 66 -9.31 25.06 29.47
C SER A 66 -8.94 26.49 29.92
N GLY A 67 -9.92 27.39 30.02
CA GLY A 67 -9.73 28.81 30.33
C GLY A 67 -9.84 29.23 31.79
N GLY A 68 -9.71 28.34 32.80
CA GLY A 68 -10.03 28.68 34.19
C GLY A 68 -9.17 28.06 35.30
N ALA A 69 -8.02 28.67 35.58
CA ALA A 69 -7.51 28.85 36.95
C ALA A 69 -6.71 30.17 37.03
N PRO A 70 -7.05 31.12 37.92
CA PRO A 70 -6.15 32.22 38.24
C PRO A 70 -4.94 31.65 38.98
N LYS A 71 -3.72 32.00 38.57
CA LYS A 71 -2.53 31.84 39.41
C LYS A 71 -2.74 32.65 40.69
N VAL A 72 -2.90 31.97 41.82
CA VAL A 72 -2.76 32.58 43.13
C VAL A 72 -1.26 32.63 43.42
N ASP A 73 -0.66 33.82 43.31
CA ASP A 73 0.69 34.08 43.82
C ASP A 73 0.67 34.01 45.36
N PRO A 74 1.51 33.17 46.01
CA PRO A 74 1.56 33.06 47.45
C PRO A 74 2.65 33.97 48.00
N GLU A 75 2.52 35.30 47.89
CA GLU A 75 3.25 36.25 48.75
C GLU A 75 2.80 37.69 48.49
N ALA A 76 1.90 38.20 49.34
CA ALA A 76 1.71 39.64 49.52
C ALA A 76 1.08 39.91 50.89
N THR A 77 1.93 40.01 51.92
CA THR A 77 1.60 40.80 53.13
C THR A 77 1.64 42.29 52.78
N PRO A 78 0.70 43.12 53.27
CA PRO A 78 0.68 44.54 52.95
C PRO A 78 1.41 45.34 54.02
N GLU A 79 2.22 46.34 53.63
CA GLU A 79 2.47 47.58 54.39
C GLU A 79 3.27 48.63 53.56
N PRO A 80 3.36 49.92 53.95
CA PRO A 80 2.81 51.02 53.17
C PRO A 80 3.83 52.01 52.54
N ASP A 81 3.25 52.86 51.68
CA ASP A 81 3.66 54.09 50.96
C ASP A 81 4.75 55.02 51.59
N PRO A 82 5.31 56.04 50.89
CA PRO A 82 6.30 55.97 49.80
C PRO A 82 7.54 56.90 49.98
N SER A 83 8.51 56.75 49.06
CA SER A 83 9.36 57.83 48.49
C SER A 83 10.70 58.18 49.20
N PRO A 84 11.64 58.95 48.56
CA PRO A 84 12.54 58.47 47.50
C PRO A 84 14.02 58.92 47.69
N ALA A 85 14.99 58.26 47.05
CA ALA A 85 16.29 58.87 46.69
C ALA A 85 17.07 57.99 45.69
N GLY A 86 17.39 58.53 44.50
CA GLY A 86 18.38 57.95 43.56
C GLY A 86 19.82 58.25 44.00
N PRO A 87 20.81 58.31 43.09
CA PRO A 87 20.88 57.81 41.70
C PRO A 87 22.07 56.85 41.45
N GLN A 88 22.12 56.25 40.26
CA GLN A 88 23.30 55.57 39.69
C GLN A 88 24.50 56.54 39.47
N PRO A 89 25.73 56.07 39.19
CA PRO A 89 26.15 55.65 37.82
C PRO A 89 27.03 54.37 37.81
N GLY A 90 27.05 53.55 36.74
CA GLY A 90 27.92 53.70 35.56
C GLY A 90 29.28 53.02 35.82
N SER A 91 30.00 52.37 34.92
CA SER A 91 29.94 52.10 33.47
C SER A 91 31.24 51.35 33.16
N ASP A 92 31.22 50.39 32.23
CA ASP A 92 32.32 49.99 31.32
C ASP A 92 33.68 49.55 31.90
N ALA A 93 34.53 48.73 31.27
CA ALA A 93 34.52 47.77 30.18
C ALA A 93 35.98 47.24 30.12
N GLN A 94 36.17 45.98 29.71
CA GLN A 94 37.43 45.37 29.19
C GLN A 94 38.58 45.24 30.23
N GLU A 95 39.41 44.19 30.25
CA GLU A 95 40.21 43.63 29.17
C GLU A 95 40.88 42.30 29.65
N GLU A 96 41.04 41.37 28.70
CA GLU A 96 42.16 40.42 28.50
C GLU A 96 42.68 39.41 29.56
N SER A 97 42.62 38.15 29.14
CA SER A 97 43.76 37.20 28.95
C SER A 97 44.12 36.15 30.00
N ASP A 98 44.30 34.95 29.44
CA ASP A 98 45.21 33.84 29.75
C ASP A 98 44.98 32.92 30.97
N ASP A 99 44.68 31.65 30.60
CA ASP A 99 44.99 30.35 31.22
C ASP A 99 46.37 30.29 31.96
N PRO A 100 46.71 29.25 32.76
CA PRO A 100 46.14 27.88 32.77
C PRO A 100 45.92 27.21 34.15
N ASP A 101 45.25 26.07 34.09
CA ASP A 101 45.33 24.81 34.89
C ASP A 101 46.34 24.74 36.07
N PRO A 102 46.01 24.06 37.19
CA PRO A 102 46.59 22.71 37.32
C PRO A 102 45.83 21.66 38.19
N LEU A 103 45.98 20.40 37.78
CA LEU A 103 46.43 19.19 38.51
C LEU A 103 45.69 18.63 39.77
N ALA A 104 45.44 17.31 39.65
CA ALA A 104 45.65 16.21 40.63
C ALA A 104 44.79 16.20 41.92
N SER A 105 44.20 15.07 42.34
CA SER A 105 44.90 13.92 42.91
C SER A 105 43.92 12.75 43.19
N GLU A 106 44.38 11.49 43.00
CA GLU A 106 43.87 10.25 43.63
C GLU A 106 44.21 10.21 45.16
N PRO A 107 43.98 9.15 45.99
CA PRO A 107 43.51 7.77 45.73
C PRO A 107 42.58 7.08 46.77
N ASP A 108 42.08 5.91 46.35
CA ASP A 108 41.93 4.58 47.01
C ASP A 108 41.47 4.41 48.48
N GLU A 109 40.49 3.52 48.69
CA GLU A 109 40.52 2.34 49.59
C GLU A 109 39.11 1.79 49.92
N THR A 110 38.88 0.53 49.56
CA THR A 110 37.80 -0.34 50.09
C THR A 110 38.11 -0.84 51.51
N PRO A 111 37.10 -1.20 52.32
CA PRO A 111 36.98 -2.64 52.67
C PRO A 111 35.54 -3.17 52.89
N GLU A 112 35.35 -4.46 52.59
CA GLU A 112 34.25 -5.36 52.99
C GLU A 112 34.64 -6.16 54.28
N PRO A 113 33.81 -7.09 54.84
CA PRO A 113 32.35 -7.14 55.09
C PRO A 113 32.04 -7.69 56.53
N LEU A 114 30.77 -8.03 56.85
CA LEU A 114 30.22 -9.09 57.78
C LEU A 114 28.79 -8.71 58.28
N PRO A 115 27.95 -9.61 58.85
CA PRO A 115 27.44 -10.89 58.35
C PRO A 115 25.88 -11.05 58.46
N SER A 116 25.40 -12.20 57.98
CA SER A 116 24.01 -12.70 57.84
C SER A 116 23.24 -13.04 59.14
N THR A 117 21.91 -12.87 59.10
CA THR A 117 20.79 -13.66 59.73
C THR A 117 19.47 -12.99 59.26
N ALA A 118 18.29 -13.59 59.05
CA ALA A 118 17.72 -14.93 59.11
C ALA A 118 16.47 -14.99 58.17
N THR A 119 16.13 -16.19 57.70
CA THR A 119 15.01 -16.57 56.81
C THR A 119 13.61 -16.58 57.45
N LEU A 120 12.57 -16.17 56.70
CA LEU A 120 11.16 -16.64 56.76
C LEU A 120 10.46 -16.47 55.37
N PRO A 121 9.38 -17.22 55.05
CA PRO A 121 9.07 -17.70 53.68
C PRO A 121 8.10 -16.86 52.84
N ASP A 122 8.14 -17.14 51.54
CA ASP A 122 7.51 -16.46 50.40
C ASP A 122 5.97 -16.40 50.38
N ALA A 123 5.46 -15.24 49.97
CA ALA A 123 4.16 -15.09 49.31
C ALA A 123 4.39 -14.89 47.80
N PRO A 124 3.57 -15.47 46.90
CA PRO A 124 3.82 -15.39 45.46
C PRO A 124 3.54 -13.97 44.96
N GLY A 125 4.62 -13.28 44.56
CA GLY A 125 4.57 -11.99 43.88
C GLY A 125 4.07 -12.09 42.43
N PRO A 126 3.73 -10.96 41.81
CA PRO A 126 3.09 -10.89 40.50
C PRO A 126 4.01 -11.38 39.39
N VAL A 127 3.46 -12.23 38.52
CA VAL A 127 4.11 -12.72 37.29
C VAL A 127 4.42 -11.53 36.39
N GLN A 128 5.71 -11.25 36.20
CA GLN A 128 6.18 -10.32 35.18
C GLN A 128 5.96 -10.92 33.78
N PRO A 129 5.49 -10.15 32.79
CA PRO A 129 5.45 -10.61 31.41
C PRO A 129 6.87 -10.71 30.84
N ASP A 130 7.19 -11.84 30.21
CA ASP A 130 8.48 -12.08 29.56
C ASP A 130 8.83 -10.97 28.56
N PRO A 131 10.09 -10.50 28.52
CA PRO A 131 10.56 -9.63 27.46
C PRO A 131 10.61 -10.40 26.13
N LEU A 132 10.16 -9.74 25.05
CA LEU A 132 10.27 -10.23 23.68
C LEU A 132 11.74 -10.61 23.37
N PRO A 133 12.01 -11.82 22.84
CA PRO A 133 13.38 -12.20 22.52
C PRO A 133 13.84 -11.49 21.25
N ASP A 134 14.92 -10.73 21.40
CA ASP A 134 15.73 -10.25 20.29
C ASP A 134 16.90 -11.24 20.05
N ARG A 135 17.19 -11.49 18.76
CA ARG A 135 18.39 -12.13 18.17
C ARG A 135 18.39 -13.63 17.79
N ASP A 136 18.84 -13.82 16.55
CA ASP A 136 19.45 -14.99 15.89
C ASP A 136 18.61 -16.26 15.64
N PHE A 137 17.75 -16.19 14.60
CA PHE A 137 17.17 -17.35 13.92
C PHE A 137 17.79 -17.59 12.52
N ALA A 138 19.12 -17.53 12.43
CA ALA A 138 19.86 -17.86 11.20
C ALA A 138 20.67 -19.15 11.37
N ARG A 139 20.07 -20.21 11.90
CA ARG A 139 20.58 -21.59 11.81
C ARG A 139 19.58 -22.56 12.42
N GLU A 140 18.68 -23.10 11.61
CA GLU A 140 18.19 -24.49 11.65
C GLU A 140 17.03 -24.64 10.67
N PHE A 141 16.81 -25.87 10.23
CA PHE A 141 15.87 -26.33 9.19
C PHE A 141 16.46 -26.50 7.79
N LYS A 142 17.18 -27.63 7.67
CA LYS A 142 17.39 -28.38 6.44
C LYS A 142 16.72 -29.74 6.63
N GLU A 143 15.42 -29.86 6.34
CA GLU A 143 14.76 -31.15 6.12
C GLU A 143 13.70 -31.05 5.01
N PRO A 144 13.46 -32.12 4.23
CA PRO A 144 12.84 -32.02 2.91
C PRO A 144 11.31 -32.07 2.97
N ALA A 145 10.70 -31.40 1.99
CA ALA A 145 9.26 -31.35 1.78
C ALA A 145 8.62 -32.75 1.64
N LEU A 146 7.52 -32.96 2.37
CA LEU A 146 6.63 -34.10 2.19
C LEU A 146 5.85 -33.98 0.88
N PRO A 147 5.63 -35.08 0.12
CA PRO A 147 4.91 -35.04 -1.14
C PRO A 147 3.39 -34.86 -0.93
N LEU A 148 2.79 -33.98 -1.73
CA LEU A 148 1.34 -33.74 -1.79
C LEU A 148 0.60 -34.97 -2.36
N PRO A 149 -0.60 -35.32 -1.85
CA PRO A 149 -1.41 -36.40 -2.40
C PRO A 149 -2.06 -36.00 -3.74
N LYS A 150 -2.13 -36.96 -4.66
CA LYS A 150 -2.75 -36.81 -5.99
C LYS A 150 -4.26 -36.63 -5.86
N ALA A 151 -4.80 -35.62 -6.56
CA ALA A 151 -6.23 -35.41 -6.71
C ALA A 151 -6.87 -36.58 -7.46
N SER A 152 -7.96 -37.10 -6.92
CA SER A 152 -8.85 -38.09 -7.53
C SER A 152 -9.86 -37.41 -8.47
N ASP A 153 -10.11 -38.04 -9.62
CA ASP A 153 -10.99 -37.55 -10.68
C ASP A 153 -12.45 -37.33 -10.22
N PRO A 154 -13.16 -36.31 -10.75
CA PRO A 154 -14.59 -36.12 -10.51
C PRO A 154 -15.46 -37.08 -11.34
N PRO A 155 -16.65 -37.47 -10.86
CA PRO A 155 -17.53 -38.39 -11.57
C PRO A 155 -18.26 -37.72 -12.74
N ALA A 156 -18.44 -38.49 -13.81
CA ALA A 156 -19.15 -38.13 -15.02
C ALA A 156 -20.65 -37.90 -14.77
N SER A 157 -21.20 -36.84 -15.36
CA SER A 157 -22.65 -36.59 -15.42
C SER A 157 -23.19 -36.94 -16.81
N ASP A 158 -23.92 -38.04 -16.88
CA ASP A 158 -24.82 -38.41 -17.97
C ASP A 158 -26.01 -37.45 -18.05
N LEU A 159 -26.19 -36.75 -19.18
CA LEU A 159 -27.51 -36.36 -19.70
C LEU A 159 -27.41 -36.13 -21.22
N ALA A 160 -27.67 -37.20 -21.97
CA ALA A 160 -27.89 -37.17 -23.42
C ALA A 160 -29.33 -36.72 -23.71
N VAL A 161 -29.49 -35.77 -24.63
CA VAL A 161 -30.79 -35.44 -25.26
C VAL A 161 -30.65 -35.74 -26.75
N GLU A 162 -31.41 -36.75 -27.21
CA GLU A 162 -31.49 -37.16 -28.61
C GLU A 162 -32.18 -36.09 -29.49
N PRO A 163 -31.74 -35.87 -30.74
CA PRO A 163 -32.50 -35.12 -31.74
C PRO A 163 -33.53 -35.99 -32.48
N PRO A 164 -34.65 -35.42 -32.96
CA PRO A 164 -35.71 -36.16 -33.65
C PRO A 164 -35.34 -36.58 -35.09
N PRO A 165 -36.01 -37.59 -35.66
CA PRO A 165 -35.66 -38.19 -36.95
C PRO A 165 -36.04 -37.30 -38.16
N PRO A 166 -35.37 -37.48 -39.32
CA PRO A 166 -35.57 -36.64 -40.49
C PRO A 166 -36.85 -37.00 -41.26
N THR A 167 -37.61 -35.98 -41.65
CA THR A 167 -38.70 -36.09 -42.62
C THR A 167 -38.14 -36.03 -44.05
N ALA A 168 -38.52 -37.03 -44.85
CA ALA A 168 -38.25 -37.13 -46.27
C ALA A 168 -39.13 -36.18 -47.12
N ASP A 169 -38.70 -36.02 -48.38
CA ASP A 169 -39.34 -35.37 -49.54
C ASP A 169 -38.95 -33.91 -49.85
N ALA A 170 -37.90 -33.77 -50.68
CA ALA A 170 -37.75 -32.67 -51.64
C ALA A 170 -37.11 -33.21 -52.95
N PRO A 171 -37.55 -32.75 -54.14
CA PRO A 171 -37.14 -33.31 -55.43
C PRO A 171 -35.72 -32.88 -55.84
N PRO A 172 -35.04 -33.63 -56.72
CA PRO A 172 -33.65 -33.33 -57.08
C PRO A 172 -33.56 -32.06 -57.92
N PRO A 173 -32.53 -31.22 -57.72
CA PRO A 173 -32.29 -30.06 -58.58
C PRO A 173 -31.70 -30.50 -59.94
N PRO A 174 -31.87 -29.68 -60.99
CA PRO A 174 -31.43 -30.00 -62.34
C PRO A 174 -29.90 -30.02 -62.41
N GLN A 175 -29.38 -30.96 -63.21
CA GLN A 175 -27.98 -30.97 -63.63
C GLN A 175 -27.75 -29.88 -64.67
N ASP A 176 -27.22 -28.75 -64.22
CA ASP A 176 -26.38 -27.83 -65.01
C ASP A 176 -25.04 -27.79 -64.25
N GLY A 177 -23.87 -27.99 -64.84
CA GLY A 177 -23.40 -27.36 -66.06
C GLY A 177 -22.17 -26.55 -65.68
N GLY A 178 -21.03 -27.23 -65.53
CA GLY A 178 -19.67 -26.67 -65.42
C GLY A 178 -19.49 -25.25 -64.86
N GLU A 179 -19.50 -25.11 -63.54
CA GLU A 179 -18.92 -23.93 -62.90
C GLU A 179 -17.46 -24.17 -62.51
N SER A 180 -16.64 -23.19 -62.87
CA SER A 180 -15.21 -23.07 -62.61
C SER A 180 -14.83 -23.37 -61.15
N GLN A 181 -14.03 -24.42 -60.94
CA GLN A 181 -13.38 -24.70 -59.65
C GLN A 181 -12.47 -23.56 -59.15
N ALA A 182 -12.16 -22.56 -59.99
CA ALA A 182 -11.36 -21.41 -59.57
C ALA A 182 -12.14 -20.38 -58.73
N GLY A 183 -13.48 -20.34 -58.83
CA GLY A 183 -14.32 -19.39 -58.06
C GLY A 183 -14.67 -19.86 -56.65
N ALA A 184 -14.87 -21.17 -56.45
CA ALA A 184 -15.21 -21.75 -55.14
C ALA A 184 -14.04 -21.72 -54.14
N GLY A 185 -12.80 -21.89 -54.63
CA GLY A 185 -11.59 -21.77 -53.81
C GLY A 185 -11.35 -20.34 -53.31
N GLN A 186 -11.61 -19.32 -54.15
CA GLN A 186 -11.46 -17.91 -53.79
C GLN A 186 -12.55 -17.43 -52.82
N ALA A 187 -13.80 -17.89 -52.98
CA ALA A 187 -14.87 -17.60 -52.03
C ALA A 187 -14.59 -18.23 -50.65
N SER A 188 -14.10 -19.48 -50.63
CA SER A 188 -13.72 -20.16 -49.38
C SER A 188 -12.50 -19.53 -48.69
N GLU A 189 -11.54 -19.00 -49.45
CA GLU A 189 -10.37 -18.30 -48.91
C GLU A 189 -10.74 -16.93 -48.33
N LEU A 190 -11.63 -16.18 -49.01
CA LEU A 190 -12.17 -14.91 -48.54
C LEU A 190 -13.00 -15.10 -47.26
N GLU A 191 -13.86 -16.11 -47.21
CA GLU A 191 -14.62 -16.45 -46.00
C GLU A 191 -13.70 -16.80 -44.83
N ALA A 192 -12.62 -17.55 -45.09
CA ALA A 192 -11.62 -17.85 -44.08
C ALA A 192 -10.85 -16.60 -43.61
N GLU A 193 -10.56 -15.66 -44.51
CA GLU A 193 -9.93 -14.38 -44.17
C GLU A 193 -10.83 -13.49 -43.31
N VAL A 194 -12.12 -13.36 -43.68
CA VAL A 194 -13.12 -12.62 -42.89
C VAL A 194 -13.29 -13.24 -41.50
N ALA A 195 -13.34 -14.57 -41.41
CA ALA A 195 -13.45 -15.27 -40.13
C ALA A 195 -12.23 -15.01 -39.23
N ARG A 196 -11.01 -15.01 -39.78
CA ARG A 196 -9.77 -14.70 -39.04
C ARG A 196 -9.73 -13.25 -38.56
N SER A 197 -10.06 -12.29 -39.43
CA SER A 197 -10.14 -10.86 -39.05
C SER A 197 -11.16 -10.65 -37.92
N THR A 198 -12.33 -11.27 -38.05
CA THR A 198 -13.39 -11.20 -37.04
C THR A 198 -12.95 -11.80 -35.71
N ALA A 199 -12.23 -12.94 -35.73
CA ALA A 199 -11.72 -13.58 -34.52
C ALA A 199 -10.67 -12.70 -33.81
N PHE A 200 -9.78 -12.05 -34.56
CA PHE A 200 -8.80 -11.13 -34.01
C PHE A 200 -9.44 -9.89 -33.37
N GLU A 201 -10.38 -9.23 -34.05
CA GLU A 201 -11.12 -8.09 -33.47
C GLU A 201 -11.87 -8.48 -32.20
N ASN A 202 -12.53 -9.64 -32.21
CA ASN A 202 -13.21 -10.15 -31.01
C ASN A 202 -12.23 -10.50 -29.88
N ALA A 203 -11.02 -10.94 -30.20
CA ALA A 203 -9.97 -11.15 -29.20
C ALA A 203 -9.56 -9.83 -28.53
N LEU A 204 -9.37 -8.76 -29.32
CA LEU A 204 -9.09 -7.43 -28.77
C LEU A 204 -10.24 -6.92 -27.89
N LEU A 205 -11.49 -7.10 -28.32
CA LEU A 205 -12.66 -6.74 -27.52
C LEU A 205 -12.77 -7.57 -26.24
N ALA A 206 -12.49 -8.88 -26.30
CA ALA A 206 -12.46 -9.74 -25.12
C ALA A 206 -11.36 -9.33 -24.15
N PHE A 207 -10.18 -8.98 -24.66
CA PHE A 207 -9.09 -8.44 -23.85
C PHE A 207 -9.48 -7.12 -23.18
N ALA A 208 -10.06 -6.17 -23.91
CA ALA A 208 -10.50 -4.89 -23.37
C ALA A 208 -11.64 -5.03 -22.33
N ALA A 209 -12.54 -6.00 -22.54
CA ALA A 209 -13.67 -6.29 -21.64
C ALA A 209 -13.33 -7.25 -20.49
N GLU A 210 -12.06 -7.64 -20.34
CA GLU A 210 -11.56 -8.56 -19.31
C GLU A 210 -12.24 -9.94 -19.31
N LYS A 211 -12.64 -10.42 -20.48
CA LYS A 211 -13.29 -11.73 -20.66
C LYS A 211 -12.24 -12.80 -20.96
N ASP A 212 -11.46 -13.18 -19.96
CA ASP A 212 -10.34 -14.11 -20.10
C ASP A 212 -10.71 -15.45 -20.79
N PRO A 213 -11.87 -16.09 -20.50
CA PRO A 213 -12.27 -17.32 -21.22
C PRO A 213 -12.55 -17.10 -22.71
N ASP A 214 -13.14 -15.96 -23.08
CA ASP A 214 -13.38 -15.62 -24.49
C ASP A 214 -12.06 -15.34 -25.21
N LEU A 215 -11.13 -14.64 -24.56
CA LEU A 215 -9.81 -14.35 -25.11
C LEU A 215 -9.03 -15.63 -25.43
N VAL A 216 -9.04 -16.61 -24.52
CA VAL A 216 -8.41 -17.93 -24.73
C VAL A 216 -9.08 -18.65 -25.92
N ARG A 217 -10.42 -18.66 -25.97
CA ARG A 217 -11.16 -19.27 -27.08
C ARG A 217 -10.79 -18.66 -28.44
N TYR A 218 -10.65 -17.34 -28.52
CA TYR A 218 -10.24 -16.68 -29.76
C TYR A 218 -8.78 -16.95 -30.11
N SER A 219 -7.89 -17.06 -29.11
CA SER A 219 -6.51 -17.51 -29.32
C SER A 219 -6.46 -18.88 -29.97
N ASP A 220 -7.20 -19.85 -29.42
CA ASP A 220 -7.24 -21.23 -29.92
C ASP A 220 -7.80 -21.30 -31.36
N ALA A 221 -8.83 -20.49 -31.65
CA ALA A 221 -9.41 -20.41 -32.98
C ALA A 221 -8.43 -19.86 -34.03
N LEU A 222 -7.67 -18.81 -33.69
CA LEU A 222 -6.64 -18.25 -34.57
C LEU A 222 -5.47 -19.22 -34.77
N ASP A 223 -5.10 -19.97 -33.73
CA ASP A 223 -4.09 -21.03 -33.81
C ASP A 223 -4.51 -22.18 -34.73
N ALA A 224 -5.75 -22.65 -34.59
CA ALA A 224 -6.31 -23.68 -35.47
C ALA A 224 -6.34 -23.21 -36.94
N ALA A 225 -6.59 -21.92 -37.16
CA ALA A 225 -6.56 -21.30 -38.48
C ALA A 225 -5.15 -20.99 -39.00
N LYS A 226 -4.10 -21.20 -38.20
CA LYS A 226 -2.70 -20.82 -38.48
C LYS A 226 -2.56 -19.34 -38.85
N ASP A 227 -3.35 -18.49 -38.20
CA ASP A 227 -3.33 -17.06 -38.47
C ASP A 227 -1.99 -16.43 -38.01
N PRO A 228 -1.38 -15.52 -38.80
CA PRO A 228 -0.14 -14.83 -38.40
C PRO A 228 -0.25 -14.05 -37.07
N LEU A 229 -1.44 -13.61 -36.67
CA LEU A 229 -1.71 -12.87 -35.44
C LEU A 229 -2.01 -13.78 -34.24
N ALA A 230 -2.08 -15.11 -34.41
CA ALA A 230 -2.29 -16.04 -33.29
C ALA A 230 -1.25 -15.84 -32.17
N GLY A 231 0.01 -15.56 -32.55
CA GLY A 231 1.07 -15.24 -31.60
C GLY A 231 0.79 -13.99 -30.76
N ALA A 232 0.22 -12.94 -31.36
CA ALA A 232 -0.12 -11.71 -30.66
C ALA A 232 -1.23 -11.94 -29.63
N VAL A 233 -2.26 -12.72 -29.99
CA VAL A 233 -3.36 -13.05 -29.07
C VAL A 233 -2.88 -13.95 -27.93
N ARG A 234 -1.99 -14.93 -28.18
CA ARG A 234 -1.29 -15.65 -27.10
C ARG A 234 -0.49 -14.71 -26.19
N GLY A 235 0.10 -13.66 -26.76
CA GLY A 235 0.77 -12.61 -25.98
C GLY A 235 -0.19 -11.86 -25.05
N LEU A 236 -1.42 -11.57 -25.49
CA LEU A 236 -2.46 -10.97 -24.65
C LEU A 236 -2.92 -11.91 -23.52
N VAL A 237 -3.07 -13.21 -23.82
CA VAL A 237 -3.35 -14.24 -22.80
C VAL A 237 -2.22 -14.30 -21.78
N ALA A 238 -0.98 -14.36 -22.24
CA ALA A 238 0.21 -14.35 -21.38
C ALA A 238 0.25 -13.12 -20.47
N PHE A 239 -0.12 -11.95 -20.99
CA PHE A 239 -0.21 -10.73 -20.19
C PHE A 239 -1.26 -10.84 -19.07
N ARG A 240 -2.47 -11.34 -19.38
CA ARG A 240 -3.56 -11.54 -18.39
C ARG A 240 -3.18 -12.53 -17.29
N GLU A 241 -2.42 -13.55 -17.63
CA GLU A 241 -1.92 -14.57 -16.70
C GLU A 241 -0.67 -14.13 -15.91
N GLY A 242 -0.14 -12.93 -16.19
CA GLY A 242 1.04 -12.40 -15.51
C GLY A 242 2.38 -12.94 -16.02
N ARG A 243 2.40 -13.61 -17.18
CA ARG A 243 3.60 -14.12 -17.87
C ARG A 243 4.23 -13.05 -18.77
N PHE A 244 4.71 -11.97 -18.16
CA PHE A 244 5.08 -10.75 -18.87
C PHE A 244 6.29 -10.88 -19.81
N THR A 245 7.29 -11.71 -19.49
CA THR A 245 8.41 -11.93 -20.43
C THR A 245 7.94 -12.61 -21.71
N GLU A 246 7.03 -13.57 -21.58
CA GLU A 246 6.44 -14.25 -22.73
C GLU A 246 5.55 -13.31 -23.54
N ALA A 247 4.69 -12.53 -22.86
CA ALA A 247 3.87 -11.50 -23.50
C ALA A 247 4.73 -10.50 -24.30
N TYR A 248 5.81 -10.00 -23.69
CA TYR A 248 6.76 -9.08 -24.34
C TYR A 248 7.35 -9.66 -25.63
N GLY A 249 7.75 -10.93 -25.61
CA GLY A 249 8.30 -11.62 -26.78
C GLY A 249 7.26 -11.85 -27.88
N LEU A 250 6.07 -12.33 -27.50
CA LEU A 250 4.99 -12.69 -28.43
C LEU A 250 4.34 -11.50 -29.11
N LEU A 251 4.22 -10.36 -28.41
CA LEU A 251 3.58 -9.15 -28.94
C LEU A 251 4.49 -8.37 -29.89
N ARG A 252 5.82 -8.46 -29.70
CA ARG A 252 6.81 -7.66 -30.44
C ARG A 252 6.63 -7.64 -31.97
N PRO A 253 6.34 -8.76 -32.67
CA PRO A 253 6.16 -8.76 -34.12
C PRO A 253 4.92 -8.01 -34.60
N ALA A 254 3.92 -7.81 -33.73
CA ALA A 254 2.60 -7.28 -34.07
C ALA A 254 2.31 -5.89 -33.48
N ILE A 255 3.30 -5.21 -32.89
CA ILE A 255 3.12 -3.90 -32.23
C ILE A 255 2.68 -2.77 -33.18
N ARG A 256 2.75 -2.98 -34.50
CA ARG A 256 2.28 -2.01 -35.52
C ARG A 256 0.88 -2.32 -36.05
N VAL A 257 0.29 -3.43 -35.62
CA VAL A 257 -1.02 -3.90 -36.10
C VAL A 257 -2.14 -3.16 -35.38
N ASP A 258 -2.01 -2.98 -34.06
CA ASP A 258 -3.04 -2.37 -33.22
C ASP A 258 -2.42 -1.70 -31.99
N THR A 259 -3.03 -0.62 -31.49
CA THR A 259 -2.53 0.16 -30.36
C THR A 259 -2.60 -0.61 -29.04
N TRP A 260 -3.59 -1.48 -28.82
CA TRP A 260 -3.67 -2.32 -27.62
C TRP A 260 -2.52 -3.32 -27.54
N LEU A 261 -2.14 -3.90 -28.69
CA LEU A 261 -0.98 -4.80 -28.76
C LEU A 261 0.30 -4.04 -28.41
N ARG A 262 0.44 -2.81 -28.92
CA ARG A 262 1.58 -1.94 -28.62
C ARG A 262 1.65 -1.56 -27.15
N ASP A 263 0.56 -1.05 -26.58
CA ASP A 263 0.49 -0.65 -25.18
C ASP A 263 0.77 -1.84 -24.26
N THR A 264 0.23 -3.01 -24.59
CA THR A 264 0.46 -4.24 -23.82
C THR A 264 1.91 -4.72 -23.93
N TYR A 265 2.54 -4.60 -25.10
CA TYR A 265 3.97 -4.84 -25.27
C TYR A 265 4.82 -3.89 -24.40
N LEU A 266 4.54 -2.58 -24.46
CA LEU A 266 5.27 -1.58 -23.70
C LEU A 266 5.11 -1.79 -22.18
N ARG A 267 3.88 -2.07 -21.71
CA ARG A 267 3.62 -2.44 -20.31
C ARG A 267 4.34 -3.71 -19.90
N SER A 268 4.33 -4.75 -20.73
CA SER A 268 5.07 -5.99 -20.45
C SER A 268 6.55 -5.70 -20.26
N GLY A 269 7.13 -4.88 -21.14
CA GLY A 269 8.52 -4.43 -21.04
C GLY A 269 8.81 -3.65 -19.76
N MET A 270 7.94 -2.71 -19.38
CA MET A 270 8.06 -1.98 -18.12
C MET A 270 8.02 -2.92 -16.92
N PHE A 271 7.05 -3.85 -16.92
CA PHE A 271 6.89 -4.79 -15.82
C PHE A 271 8.09 -5.70 -15.67
N ILE A 272 8.81 -6.03 -16.74
CA ILE A 272 10.01 -6.88 -16.64
C ILE A 272 11.34 -6.11 -16.60
N GLY A 273 11.28 -4.80 -16.34
CA GLY A 273 12.46 -3.96 -16.14
C GLY A 273 13.19 -3.56 -17.43
N ARG A 274 12.56 -3.70 -18.61
CA ARG A 274 13.12 -3.32 -19.93
C ARG A 274 12.94 -1.82 -20.22
N PHE A 275 13.22 -0.98 -19.23
CA PHE A 275 12.88 0.45 -19.27
C PHE A 275 13.52 1.20 -20.44
N ASP A 276 14.80 0.93 -20.74
CA ASP A 276 15.50 1.61 -21.83
C ASP A 276 14.98 1.19 -23.21
N GLU A 277 14.68 -0.10 -23.40
CA GLU A 277 14.10 -0.62 -24.64
C GLU A 277 12.69 -0.04 -24.88
N VAL A 278 11.86 0.00 -23.84
CA VAL A 278 10.52 0.61 -23.87
C VAL A 278 10.61 2.10 -24.16
N ARG A 279 11.53 2.83 -23.50
CA ARG A 279 11.72 4.26 -23.71
C ARG A 279 12.20 4.56 -25.14
N ALA A 280 13.12 3.77 -25.67
CA ALA A 280 13.61 3.93 -27.04
C ALA A 280 12.49 3.71 -28.07
N ASP A 281 11.67 2.67 -27.89
CA ASP A 281 10.53 2.39 -28.78
C ASP A 281 9.49 3.54 -28.75
N MET A 282 9.16 4.00 -27.54
CA MET A 282 8.26 5.12 -27.29
C MET A 282 8.73 6.42 -27.97
N LEU A 283 10.03 6.74 -27.86
CA LEU A 283 10.59 7.95 -28.48
C LEU A 283 10.66 7.84 -30.00
N ALA A 284 10.85 6.63 -30.54
CA ALA A 284 10.88 6.41 -31.98
C ALA A 284 9.50 6.54 -32.64
N ASN A 285 8.39 6.37 -31.89
CA ASN A 285 7.03 6.48 -32.42
C ASN A 285 6.09 7.10 -31.35
N PRO A 286 6.10 8.43 -31.20
CA PRO A 286 5.47 9.11 -30.06
C PRO A 286 3.93 9.19 -30.12
N ASP A 287 3.31 8.99 -31.28
CA ASP A 287 1.89 9.30 -31.51
C ASP A 287 0.96 8.09 -31.32
N ASP A 288 1.50 6.88 -31.13
CA ASP A 288 0.73 5.61 -31.14
C ASP A 288 0.58 4.97 -29.75
N VAL A 289 0.72 5.73 -28.66
CA VAL A 289 0.77 5.17 -27.29
C VAL A 289 -0.12 5.95 -26.34
N ASP A 290 -0.77 5.22 -25.44
CA ASP A 290 -1.53 5.78 -24.33
C ASP A 290 -0.77 6.92 -23.60
N PRO A 291 -1.36 8.12 -23.45
CA PRO A 291 -0.69 9.28 -22.83
C PRO A 291 -0.25 9.02 -21.39
N THR A 292 -1.01 8.22 -20.64
CA THR A 292 -0.67 7.85 -19.26
C THR A 292 0.57 6.97 -19.23
N LEU A 293 0.60 5.92 -20.06
CA LEU A 293 1.75 5.04 -20.21
C LEU A 293 3.00 5.82 -20.66
N ARG A 294 2.85 6.73 -21.62
CA ARG A 294 3.94 7.62 -22.05
C ARG A 294 4.47 8.46 -20.88
N THR A 295 3.58 9.04 -20.09
CA THR A 295 3.93 9.84 -18.89
C THR A 295 4.71 9.00 -17.88
N LEU A 296 4.32 7.74 -17.65
CA LEU A 296 5.01 6.83 -16.76
C LEU A 296 6.39 6.42 -17.29
N VAL A 297 6.49 6.00 -18.56
CA VAL A 297 7.76 5.56 -19.15
C VAL A 297 8.82 6.67 -19.11
N LEU A 298 8.45 7.87 -19.55
CA LEU A 298 9.34 9.03 -19.58
C LEU A 298 9.63 9.56 -18.17
N GLY A 299 8.67 9.40 -17.26
CA GLY A 299 8.75 9.89 -15.90
C GLY A 299 8.47 11.39 -15.80
N PRO A 300 8.30 11.89 -14.57
CA PRO A 300 7.87 13.27 -14.32
C PRO A 300 8.91 14.33 -14.72
N PHE A 301 10.20 14.00 -14.57
CA PHE A 301 11.27 14.99 -14.65
C PHE A 301 11.78 15.23 -16.08
N ALA A 302 11.58 14.27 -16.99
CA ALA A 302 12.16 14.32 -18.34
C ALA A 302 11.60 15.46 -19.21
N ARG A 303 10.44 16.03 -18.85
CA ARG A 303 9.88 17.18 -19.55
C ARG A 303 10.66 18.47 -19.25
N THR A 304 11.11 18.64 -18.01
CA THR A 304 11.85 19.82 -17.55
C THR A 304 13.35 19.62 -17.75
N TYR A 305 13.84 18.41 -17.48
CA TYR A 305 15.26 18.05 -17.52
C TYR A 305 15.48 16.79 -18.36
N PRO A 306 15.46 16.87 -19.70
CA PRO A 306 15.47 15.70 -20.58
C PRO A 306 16.74 14.84 -20.47
N LEU A 307 17.87 15.42 -20.08
CA LEU A 307 19.10 14.67 -19.84
C LEU A 307 19.27 14.32 -18.35
N ALA A 308 19.05 15.28 -17.46
CA ALA A 308 19.30 15.12 -16.03
C ALA A 308 18.33 14.15 -15.35
N ALA A 309 17.10 13.99 -15.86
CA ALA A 309 16.12 13.03 -15.35
C ALA A 309 16.68 11.59 -15.31
N GLN A 310 17.60 11.23 -16.22
CA GLN A 310 18.25 9.92 -16.22
C GLN A 310 19.13 9.70 -14.97
N ALA A 311 19.61 10.76 -14.32
CA ALA A 311 20.36 10.68 -13.08
C ALA A 311 19.46 10.59 -11.83
N LEU A 312 18.15 10.79 -11.99
CA LEU A 312 17.15 10.73 -10.92
C LEU A 312 16.51 9.36 -10.78
N GLU A 313 16.84 8.43 -11.69
CA GLU A 313 16.33 7.08 -11.67
C GLU A 313 17.43 6.04 -11.44
N ARG A 314 17.02 4.91 -10.86
CA ARG A 314 17.83 3.69 -10.81
C ARG A 314 16.95 2.46 -10.62
N VAL A 315 17.46 1.32 -11.09
CA VAL A 315 17.00 0.01 -10.65
C VAL A 315 17.65 -0.30 -9.30
N THR A 316 16.91 -0.92 -8.38
CA THR A 316 17.45 -1.31 -7.07
C THR A 316 18.53 -2.37 -7.22
N PRO A 317 19.49 -2.50 -6.28
CA PRO A 317 20.56 -3.50 -6.37
C PRO A 317 20.07 -4.94 -6.59
N LYS A 318 18.90 -5.31 -6.05
CA LYS A 318 18.29 -6.63 -6.26
C LYS A 318 17.34 -6.71 -7.45
N ALA A 319 17.25 -5.64 -8.25
CA ALA A 319 16.30 -5.51 -9.36
C ALA A 319 14.84 -5.71 -8.95
N HIS A 320 14.50 -5.42 -7.68
CA HIS A 320 13.13 -5.57 -7.20
C HIS A 320 12.24 -4.42 -7.64
N TYR A 321 12.81 -3.22 -7.81
CA TYR A 321 12.09 -1.99 -8.21
C TYR A 321 12.95 -1.13 -9.15
N ARG A 322 12.28 -0.25 -9.89
CA ARG A 322 12.84 1.01 -10.39
C ARG A 322 12.36 2.13 -9.48
N VAL A 323 13.27 2.98 -9.04
CA VAL A 323 12.92 4.14 -8.21
C VAL A 323 13.36 5.42 -8.92
N MET A 324 12.57 6.47 -8.76
CA MET A 324 12.86 7.79 -9.32
C MET A 324 12.49 8.87 -8.31
N THR A 325 13.41 9.80 -8.05
CA THR A 325 13.18 10.90 -7.11
C THR A 325 14.09 12.08 -7.39
N ASP A 326 13.60 13.28 -7.10
CA ASP A 326 14.35 14.53 -7.05
C ASP A 326 14.71 14.95 -5.61
N LEU A 327 14.31 14.15 -4.61
CA LEU A 327 14.41 14.49 -3.20
C LEU A 327 15.84 14.86 -2.77
N GLY A 328 16.02 16.04 -2.20
CA GLY A 328 17.32 16.56 -1.77
C GLY A 328 18.17 17.14 -2.91
N LEU A 329 17.60 17.34 -4.10
CA LEU A 329 18.18 18.15 -5.16
C LEU A 329 17.36 19.42 -5.37
N THR A 330 18.04 20.55 -5.51
CA THR A 330 17.38 21.82 -5.85
C THR A 330 17.16 21.92 -7.36
N HIS A 331 16.18 22.72 -7.79
CA HIS A 331 15.99 23.05 -9.21
C HIS A 331 17.28 23.58 -9.86
N GLN A 332 18.03 24.44 -9.15
CA GLN A 332 19.30 24.97 -9.66
C GLN A 332 20.34 23.86 -9.89
N ALA A 333 20.40 22.86 -9.00
CA ALA A 333 21.31 21.72 -9.17
C ALA A 333 20.93 20.86 -10.38
N LEU A 334 19.64 20.69 -10.65
CA LEU A 334 19.13 19.97 -11.82
C LEU A 334 19.40 20.74 -13.12
N GLU A 335 19.19 22.05 -13.15
CA GLU A 335 19.52 22.91 -14.29
C GLU A 335 21.02 22.89 -14.62
N ASP A 336 21.86 22.94 -13.58
CA ASP A 336 23.31 22.86 -13.74
C ASP A 336 23.76 21.50 -14.27
N LEU A 337 23.11 20.42 -13.83
CA LEU A 337 23.37 19.08 -14.33
C LEU A 337 22.94 18.94 -15.78
N GLU A 338 21.76 19.45 -16.14
CA GLU A 338 21.23 19.47 -17.51
C GLU A 338 22.21 20.16 -18.46
N ARG A 339 22.67 21.37 -18.11
CA ARG A 339 23.66 22.12 -18.90
C ARG A 339 24.96 21.34 -19.09
N LYS A 340 25.51 20.78 -18.01
CA LYS A 340 26.74 19.97 -18.06
C LYS A 340 26.57 18.71 -18.92
N LEU A 341 25.41 18.07 -18.88
CA LEU A 341 25.10 16.92 -19.71
C LEU A 341 25.00 17.33 -21.18
N ALA A 342 24.34 18.44 -21.50
CA ALA A 342 24.22 18.94 -22.88
C ALA A 342 25.59 19.19 -23.53
N GLU A 343 26.53 19.80 -22.79
CA GLU A 343 27.90 20.10 -23.25
C GLU A 343 28.83 18.88 -23.30
N ALA A 344 28.52 17.81 -22.56
CA ALA A 344 29.38 16.63 -22.45
C ALA A 344 29.31 15.73 -23.70
N SER A 345 30.43 15.09 -24.03
CA SER A 345 30.46 13.99 -25.01
C SER A 345 29.68 12.77 -24.50
N PRO A 346 29.23 11.83 -25.36
CA PRO A 346 28.45 10.67 -24.91
C PRO A 346 29.09 9.87 -23.76
N ARG A 347 30.41 9.64 -23.81
CA ARG A 347 31.13 8.94 -22.73
C ARG A 347 31.20 9.75 -21.43
N ALA A 348 31.37 11.06 -21.56
CA ALA A 348 31.40 11.96 -20.41
C ALA A 348 30.01 12.11 -19.77
N ARG A 349 28.94 12.09 -20.56
CA ARG A 349 27.54 12.07 -20.08
C ARG A 349 27.28 10.87 -19.19
N GLU A 350 27.60 9.67 -19.65
CA GLU A 350 27.38 8.44 -18.86
C GLU A 350 28.14 8.50 -17.52
N THR A 351 29.39 8.96 -17.55
CA THR A 351 30.19 9.13 -16.34
C THR A 351 29.58 10.15 -15.38
N LEU A 352 29.01 11.24 -15.90
CA LEU A 352 28.37 12.29 -15.12
C LEU A 352 27.06 11.78 -14.48
N LEU A 353 26.21 11.11 -15.24
CA LEU A 353 24.97 10.49 -14.76
C LEU A 353 25.25 9.54 -13.59
N GLU A 354 26.19 8.61 -13.79
CA GLU A 354 26.52 7.61 -12.76
C GLU A 354 27.11 8.26 -11.51
N ARG A 355 27.96 9.29 -11.67
CA ARG A 355 28.50 10.04 -10.54
C ARG A 355 27.40 10.78 -9.78
N THR A 356 26.41 11.35 -10.47
CA THR A 356 25.26 12.00 -9.83
C THR A 356 24.43 10.99 -9.07
N ARG A 357 24.04 9.86 -9.69
CA ARG A 357 23.26 8.80 -9.02
C ARG A 357 23.93 8.33 -7.73
N LYS A 358 25.26 8.14 -7.74
CA LYS A 358 26.04 7.73 -6.55
C LYS A 358 26.02 8.76 -5.42
N LYS A 359 25.95 10.05 -5.74
CA LYS A 359 25.93 11.14 -4.75
C LYS A 359 24.53 11.50 -4.26
N HIS A 360 23.49 11.10 -4.98
CA HIS A 360 22.11 11.39 -4.65
C HIS A 360 21.62 10.51 -3.50
N LEU A 361 21.77 11.00 -2.26
CA LEU A 361 21.51 10.22 -1.05
C LEU A 361 20.07 9.70 -0.96
N ALA A 362 19.06 10.52 -1.27
CA ALA A 362 17.66 10.09 -1.24
C ALA A 362 17.38 8.97 -2.26
N LEU A 363 17.93 9.05 -3.48
CA LEU A 363 17.82 7.98 -4.47
C LEU A 363 18.47 6.67 -3.98
N GLN A 364 19.58 6.76 -3.25
CA GLN A 364 20.24 5.60 -2.64
C GLN A 364 19.40 5.00 -1.50
N MET A 365 18.90 5.85 -0.60
CA MET A 365 18.03 5.48 0.50
C MET A 365 16.76 4.80 -0.02
N LEU A 366 16.02 5.45 -0.92
CA LEU A 366 14.77 4.92 -1.47
C LEU A 366 14.97 3.54 -2.08
N ALA A 367 16.01 3.37 -2.91
CA ALA A 367 16.31 2.06 -3.51
C ALA A 367 16.59 0.97 -2.46
N GLN A 368 17.33 1.30 -1.40
CA GLN A 368 17.60 0.36 -0.31
C GLN A 368 16.35 0.04 0.51
N THR A 369 15.50 1.04 0.77
CA THR A 369 14.22 0.89 1.47
C THR A 369 13.31 -0.07 0.72
N MET A 370 13.16 0.10 -0.59
CA MET A 370 12.32 -0.79 -1.39
C MET A 370 12.81 -2.24 -1.41
N ASP A 371 14.14 -2.47 -1.49
CA ASP A 371 14.71 -3.81 -1.39
C ASP A 371 14.51 -4.45 0.00
N LYS A 372 14.53 -3.64 1.07
CA LYS A 372 14.26 -4.09 2.45
C LYS A 372 12.78 -4.42 2.66
N ALA A 373 11.87 -3.59 2.13
CA ALA A 373 10.43 -3.81 2.15
C ALA A 373 10.10 -5.17 1.58
N TYR A 374 10.57 -5.43 0.35
CA TYR A 374 10.35 -6.70 -0.33
C TYR A 374 10.84 -7.90 0.49
N ALA A 375 12.07 -7.83 1.00
CA ALA A 375 12.65 -8.91 1.80
C ALA A 375 11.89 -9.14 3.12
N ALA A 376 11.34 -8.09 3.74
CA ALA A 376 10.55 -8.21 4.94
C ALA A 376 9.21 -8.91 4.68
N TYR A 377 8.56 -8.59 3.55
CA TYR A 377 7.27 -9.16 3.18
C TYR A 377 7.41 -10.64 2.80
N ASP A 378 8.37 -10.98 1.93
CA ASP A 378 8.66 -12.37 1.56
C ASP A 378 8.96 -13.23 2.79
N LYS A 379 9.70 -12.68 3.77
CA LYS A 379 10.05 -13.39 5.00
C LYS A 379 8.82 -13.76 5.84
N LEU A 380 7.82 -12.89 5.96
CA LEU A 380 6.62 -13.20 6.77
C LEU A 380 5.86 -14.40 6.18
N PHE A 381 5.75 -14.41 4.85
CA PHE A 381 4.93 -15.40 4.14
C PHE A 381 5.71 -16.64 3.69
N GLY A 382 7.04 -16.61 3.66
CA GLY A 382 7.85 -17.74 3.21
C GLY A 382 7.51 -18.16 1.79
N ILE A 383 7.28 -17.18 0.91
CA ILE A 383 6.93 -17.41 -0.50
C ILE A 383 8.03 -16.89 -1.41
N ASP A 384 8.27 -17.64 -2.49
CA ASP A 384 9.15 -17.19 -3.56
C ASP A 384 8.39 -16.27 -4.52
N ARG A 385 9.09 -15.21 -4.94
CA ARG A 385 8.62 -14.24 -5.93
C ARG A 385 8.35 -14.90 -7.29
N PRO A 386 7.17 -14.70 -7.91
CA PRO A 386 6.97 -14.97 -9.32
C PRO A 386 7.87 -14.00 -10.11
N CYS A 387 8.84 -14.56 -10.81
CA CYS A 387 10.22 -14.10 -10.88
C CYS A 387 10.56 -12.92 -11.81
N GLU A 388 9.63 -12.06 -12.21
CA GLU A 388 9.91 -11.14 -13.34
C GLU A 388 9.48 -9.69 -13.18
N ILE A 389 8.69 -9.34 -12.17
CA ILE A 389 8.08 -8.00 -12.12
C ILE A 389 9.05 -6.99 -11.50
N VAL A 390 9.15 -5.76 -12.01
CA VAL A 390 9.98 -4.65 -11.52
C VAL A 390 9.10 -3.40 -11.45
N PRO A 391 8.34 -3.20 -10.35
CA PRO A 391 7.46 -2.04 -10.17
C PRO A 391 8.25 -0.74 -10.17
N THR A 392 7.59 0.36 -10.50
CA THR A 392 8.22 1.70 -10.49
C THR A 392 7.70 2.54 -9.32
N VAL A 393 8.61 3.25 -8.64
CA VAL A 393 8.30 4.19 -7.56
C VAL A 393 8.73 5.59 -7.98
N TYR A 394 7.82 6.56 -7.88
CA TYR A 394 8.11 7.98 -7.98
C TYR A 394 7.95 8.62 -6.61
N LEU A 395 8.97 9.34 -6.15
CA LEU A 395 8.92 10.13 -4.93
C LEU A 395 9.34 11.56 -5.24
N PHE A 396 8.40 12.49 -5.08
CA PHE A 396 8.60 13.91 -5.34
C PHE A 396 9.07 14.64 -4.09
N THR A 397 9.92 15.66 -4.27
CA THR A 397 10.17 16.65 -3.21
C THR A 397 8.93 17.50 -2.93
N ASP A 398 8.25 17.95 -3.99
CA ASP A 398 7.16 18.93 -3.90
C ASP A 398 5.79 18.29 -4.15
N SER A 399 4.85 18.53 -3.24
CA SER A 399 3.43 18.20 -3.38
C SER A 399 2.79 18.76 -4.66
N ALA A 400 3.23 19.92 -5.16
CA ALA A 400 2.72 20.53 -6.38
C ALA A 400 3.11 19.74 -7.64
N ASP A 401 4.34 19.24 -7.69
CA ASP A 401 4.82 18.39 -8.78
C ASP A 401 4.15 17.01 -8.74
N PHE A 402 3.97 16.46 -7.54
CA PHE A 402 3.16 15.26 -7.33
C PHE A 402 1.72 15.43 -7.83
N ALA A 403 1.04 16.53 -7.47
CA ALA A 403 -0.31 16.80 -7.92
C ALA A 403 -0.38 17.02 -9.44
N ALA A 404 0.62 17.71 -10.01
CA ALA A 404 0.71 17.92 -11.46
C ALA A 404 0.96 16.62 -12.22
N PHE A 405 1.78 15.72 -11.68
CA PHE A 405 2.01 14.40 -12.25
C PHE A 405 0.75 13.54 -12.14
N SER A 406 0.10 13.51 -10.98
CA SER A 406 -1.13 12.74 -10.73
C SER A 406 -2.27 13.14 -11.66
N ARG A 407 -2.45 14.44 -11.92
CA ARG A 407 -3.42 14.94 -12.91
C ARG A 407 -3.15 14.42 -14.33
N ARG A 408 -1.88 14.25 -14.73
CA ARG A 408 -1.53 13.69 -16.05
C ARG A 408 -1.76 12.19 -16.14
N LEU A 409 -1.77 11.50 -15.01
CA LEU A 409 -2.14 10.10 -14.92
C LEU A 409 -3.65 9.89 -14.81
N GLU A 410 -4.43 10.99 -14.90
CA GLU A 410 -5.89 11.00 -14.74
C GLU A 410 -6.35 10.40 -13.40
N VAL A 411 -5.46 10.42 -12.41
CA VAL A 411 -5.83 10.18 -11.02
C VAL A 411 -6.68 11.37 -10.58
N GLY A 412 -7.79 11.09 -9.89
CA GLY A 412 -8.71 12.09 -9.38
C GLY A 412 -8.05 13.03 -8.36
N SER A 413 -8.86 13.68 -7.52
CA SER A 413 -8.31 14.56 -6.47
C SER A 413 -7.32 13.80 -5.58
N THR A 414 -6.11 14.32 -5.47
CA THR A 414 -5.06 13.84 -4.56
C THR A 414 -4.98 14.69 -3.28
N GLU A 415 -5.99 15.50 -3.01
CA GLU A 415 -6.10 16.29 -1.78
C GLU A 415 -6.07 15.33 -0.58
N ASN A 416 -5.17 15.60 0.37
CA ASN A 416 -4.96 14.79 1.59
C ASN A 416 -4.42 13.36 1.34
N THR A 417 -3.77 13.10 0.21
CA THR A 417 -3.14 11.80 -0.09
C THR A 417 -1.64 11.97 -0.25
N LEU A 418 -0.83 11.37 0.66
CA LEU A 418 0.63 11.41 0.60
C LEU A 418 1.21 10.57 -0.54
N GLY A 419 0.47 9.56 -0.98
CA GLY A 419 0.77 8.78 -2.16
C GLY A 419 -0.21 7.65 -2.38
N TYR A 420 -0.02 6.94 -3.49
CA TYR A 420 -0.95 5.89 -3.93
C TYR A 420 -0.23 4.84 -4.79
N TYR A 421 -0.82 3.66 -4.82
CA TYR A 421 -0.54 2.61 -5.79
C TYR A 421 -1.52 2.66 -6.98
N LEU A 422 -1.00 2.55 -8.20
CA LEU A 422 -1.77 2.34 -9.44
C LEU A 422 -1.66 0.88 -9.86
N PRO A 423 -2.67 0.02 -9.59
CA PRO A 423 -2.60 -1.42 -9.85
C PRO A 423 -2.35 -1.75 -11.31
N TYR A 424 -3.04 -1.06 -12.22
CA TYR A 424 -2.97 -1.33 -13.66
C TYR A 424 -1.56 -1.12 -14.25
N TYR A 425 -0.83 -0.13 -13.74
CA TYR A 425 0.54 0.18 -14.18
C TYR A 425 1.61 -0.33 -13.22
N ARG A 426 1.22 -0.83 -12.06
CA ARG A 426 2.11 -1.24 -10.96
C ARG A 426 3.10 -0.14 -10.58
N VAL A 427 2.57 1.07 -10.48
CA VAL A 427 3.33 2.27 -10.17
C VAL A 427 2.93 2.76 -8.80
N LEU A 428 3.92 3.15 -8.02
CA LEU A 428 3.75 3.84 -6.75
C LEU A 428 4.16 5.30 -6.92
N VAL A 429 3.37 6.22 -6.39
CA VAL A 429 3.60 7.66 -6.53
C VAL A 429 3.42 8.33 -5.17
N PHE A 430 4.41 9.09 -4.71
CA PHE A 430 4.41 9.77 -3.42
C PHE A 430 5.04 11.15 -3.52
N TYR A 431 4.75 12.02 -2.55
CA TYR A 431 5.62 13.15 -2.25
C TYR A 431 6.11 13.09 -0.81
N GLU A 432 7.19 13.79 -0.54
CA GLU A 432 7.73 13.93 0.81
C GLU A 432 6.96 15.01 1.58
N GLU A 433 6.31 14.61 2.67
CA GLU A 433 5.65 15.54 3.60
C GLU A 433 6.68 16.12 4.59
N GLY A 434 6.73 17.44 4.71
CA GLY A 434 7.60 18.15 5.63
C GLY A 434 9.05 18.28 5.16
N GLU A 435 9.97 18.54 6.10
CA GLU A 435 11.39 18.73 5.82
C GLU A 435 12.23 17.63 6.51
N PRO A 436 12.37 16.44 5.89
CA PRO A 436 13.14 15.37 6.49
C PRO A 436 14.63 15.69 6.51
N LYS A 437 15.38 14.96 7.34
CA LYS A 437 16.84 15.03 7.30
C LYS A 437 17.36 14.48 5.97
N PRO A 438 18.52 14.96 5.48
CA PRO A 438 19.12 14.42 4.27
C PRO A 438 19.31 12.90 4.32
N GLY A 439 18.67 12.19 3.39
CA GLY A 439 18.75 10.72 3.31
C GLY A 439 17.80 9.99 4.26
N GLU A 440 16.79 10.67 4.79
CA GLU A 440 15.66 10.12 5.55
C GLU A 440 14.33 10.55 4.89
N LEU A 441 13.23 9.87 5.24
CA LEU A 441 11.85 10.27 4.94
C LEU A 441 11.19 10.72 6.25
N SER A 442 10.18 11.58 6.17
CA SER A 442 9.28 11.82 7.29
C SER A 442 8.54 10.54 7.65
N LEU A 443 8.09 10.45 8.90
CA LEU A 443 7.44 9.25 9.40
C LEU A 443 6.14 8.98 8.65
N GLU A 444 5.40 10.03 8.33
CA GLU A 444 4.14 10.00 7.60
C GLU A 444 4.34 9.50 6.15
N THR A 445 5.37 10.01 5.46
CA THR A 445 5.74 9.55 4.12
C THR A 445 6.22 8.11 4.15
N GLN A 446 7.03 7.74 5.15
CA GLN A 446 7.51 6.37 5.30
C GLN A 446 6.35 5.39 5.53
N ASP A 447 5.45 5.69 6.46
CA ASP A 447 4.33 4.81 6.79
C ASP A 447 3.40 4.62 5.59
N THR A 448 3.12 5.70 4.85
CA THR A 448 2.33 5.66 3.60
C THR A 448 3.06 4.88 2.50
N LEU A 449 4.36 5.13 2.30
CA LEU A 449 5.19 4.40 1.34
C LEU A 449 5.11 2.89 1.59
N MET A 450 5.26 2.47 2.84
CA MET A 450 5.29 1.06 3.20
C MET A 450 3.91 0.41 3.08
N HIS A 451 2.84 1.13 3.44
CA HIS A 451 1.45 0.71 3.25
C HIS A 451 1.15 0.42 1.78
N GLU A 452 1.38 1.39 0.89
CA GLU A 452 1.14 1.25 -0.55
C GLU A 452 2.08 0.23 -1.20
N THR A 453 3.33 0.15 -0.73
CA THR A 453 4.28 -0.89 -1.18
C THR A 453 3.77 -2.28 -0.84
N PHE A 454 3.08 -2.46 0.28
CA PHE A 454 2.46 -3.75 0.61
C PHE A 454 1.33 -4.09 -0.36
N HIS A 455 0.43 -3.16 -0.70
CA HIS A 455 -0.59 -3.40 -1.72
C HIS A 455 0.02 -3.83 -3.05
N GLN A 456 1.05 -3.12 -3.49
CA GLN A 456 1.79 -3.46 -4.70
C GLN A 456 2.39 -4.87 -4.61
N TRP A 457 3.07 -5.18 -3.50
CA TRP A 457 3.67 -6.49 -3.28
C TRP A 457 2.61 -7.59 -3.30
N LEU A 458 1.49 -7.42 -2.60
CA LEU A 458 0.41 -8.41 -2.57
C LEU A 458 -0.19 -8.63 -3.96
N HIS A 459 -0.38 -7.57 -4.74
CA HIS A 459 -0.91 -7.63 -6.09
C HIS A 459 -0.04 -8.46 -7.05
N VAL A 460 1.26 -8.64 -6.76
CA VAL A 460 2.13 -9.56 -7.51
C VAL A 460 1.71 -11.03 -7.34
N TYR A 461 1.11 -11.39 -6.20
CA TYR A 461 0.77 -12.76 -5.84
C TYR A 461 -0.73 -13.05 -5.91
N VAL A 462 -1.56 -12.04 -5.64
CA VAL A 462 -3.01 -12.17 -5.50
C VAL A 462 -3.67 -10.96 -6.15
N ARG A 463 -4.49 -11.19 -7.18
CA ARG A 463 -5.24 -10.11 -7.85
C ARG A 463 -6.34 -9.55 -6.95
N ASP A 464 -7.13 -10.43 -6.32
CA ASP A 464 -8.30 -10.05 -5.54
C ASP A 464 -8.19 -10.54 -4.09
N ALA A 465 -7.45 -9.80 -3.27
CA ALA A 465 -7.35 -10.08 -1.84
C ALA A 465 -8.54 -9.46 -1.08
N PRO A 466 -9.11 -10.16 -0.08
CA PRO A 466 -10.21 -9.61 0.69
C PRO A 466 -9.75 -8.41 1.54
N PRO A 467 -10.60 -7.39 1.74
CA PRO A 467 -10.18 -6.12 2.34
C PRO A 467 -9.54 -6.25 3.72
N TRP A 468 -10.06 -7.13 4.59
CA TRP A 468 -9.48 -7.33 5.93
C TRP A 468 -8.01 -7.78 5.87
N PHE A 469 -7.66 -8.58 4.87
CA PHE A 469 -6.32 -9.13 4.68
C PHE A 469 -5.45 -8.09 3.99
N ASN A 470 -5.94 -7.47 2.91
CA ASN A 470 -5.23 -6.46 2.14
C ASN A 470 -4.89 -5.23 2.99
N GLU A 471 -5.93 -4.54 3.51
CA GLU A 471 -5.78 -3.32 4.30
C GLU A 471 -5.17 -3.61 5.67
N GLY A 472 -5.57 -4.71 6.32
CA GLY A 472 -5.05 -5.05 7.65
C GLY A 472 -3.55 -5.30 7.66
N LEU A 473 -3.01 -5.96 6.62
CA LEU A 473 -1.57 -6.15 6.47
C LEU A 473 -0.86 -4.90 5.95
N ALA A 474 -1.49 -4.10 5.08
CA ALA A 474 -0.94 -2.82 4.65
C ALA A 474 -0.71 -1.89 5.85
N GLU A 475 -1.69 -1.77 6.76
CA GLU A 475 -1.56 -1.04 8.02
C GLU A 475 -0.50 -1.64 8.95
N TYR A 476 -0.44 -2.98 9.04
CA TYR A 476 0.55 -3.68 9.89
C TYR A 476 1.99 -3.44 9.41
N PHE A 477 2.23 -3.44 8.10
CA PHE A 477 3.54 -3.20 7.51
C PHE A 477 3.87 -1.71 7.35
N GLY A 478 2.85 -0.86 7.21
CA GLY A 478 2.99 0.59 7.12
C GLY A 478 3.76 1.13 8.32
N HIS A 479 3.32 0.78 9.53
CA HIS A 479 4.00 1.17 10.76
C HIS A 479 5.28 0.35 10.99
N CYS A 480 6.39 0.91 10.54
CA CYS A 480 7.68 0.23 10.58
C CYS A 480 8.85 1.15 10.97
N ARG A 481 9.99 0.52 11.25
CA ARG A 481 11.27 1.19 11.43
C ARG A 481 12.27 0.61 10.44
N ILE A 482 12.81 1.47 9.58
CA ILE A 482 13.85 1.11 8.63
C ILE A 482 15.19 1.05 9.38
N GLY A 483 15.66 -0.16 9.67
CA GLY A 483 16.99 -0.39 10.22
C GLY A 483 18.07 -0.39 9.14
N ARG A 484 19.33 -0.55 9.56
CA ARG A 484 20.47 -0.62 8.62
C ARG A 484 20.36 -1.80 7.64
N SER A 485 20.02 -2.99 8.13
CA SER A 485 19.97 -4.23 7.34
C SER A 485 18.57 -4.85 7.22
N SER A 486 17.61 -4.39 8.01
CA SER A 486 16.27 -4.97 8.08
C SER A 486 15.21 -3.88 8.26
N LEU A 487 13.96 -4.29 8.06
CA LEU A 487 12.79 -3.51 8.38
C LEU A 487 12.09 -4.18 9.58
N THR A 488 11.81 -3.41 10.62
CA THR A 488 11.00 -3.86 11.77
C THR A 488 9.58 -3.39 11.55
N TYR A 489 8.61 -4.29 11.43
CA TYR A 489 7.21 -4.01 11.11
C TYR A 489 6.28 -4.40 12.26
N GLY A 490 4.99 -4.06 12.14
CA GLY A 490 4.03 -4.33 13.20
C GLY A 490 4.25 -3.45 14.42
N LEU A 491 4.76 -2.24 14.20
CA LEU A 491 4.88 -1.25 15.27
C LEU A 491 3.50 -0.70 15.58
N VAL A 492 3.29 -0.39 16.85
CA VAL A 492 2.06 0.22 17.34
C VAL A 492 2.37 1.68 17.65
N PRO A 493 1.91 2.65 16.85
CA PRO A 493 2.25 4.06 17.06
C PRO A 493 1.88 4.56 18.47
N ALA A 494 2.78 5.34 19.08
CA ALA A 494 2.60 5.93 20.42
C ALA A 494 1.55 7.04 20.49
N MET A 495 1.09 7.57 19.35
CA MET A 495 0.14 8.68 19.33
C MET A 495 -1.21 8.29 19.96
N THR A 496 -1.62 9.09 20.94
CA THR A 496 -2.79 8.90 21.80
C THR A 496 -4.07 9.55 21.26
N GLY A 497 -4.06 10.04 20.02
CA GLY A 497 -5.24 10.59 19.32
C GLY A 497 -5.31 10.11 17.88
N ALA A 498 -6.50 9.68 17.44
CA ALA A 498 -6.82 9.19 16.09
C ALA A 498 -5.99 7.99 15.57
N SER A 499 -5.35 7.21 16.44
CA SER A 499 -4.63 5.99 16.03
C SER A 499 -5.57 4.79 15.85
N ARG A 500 -5.17 3.82 15.01
CA ARG A 500 -5.93 2.55 14.82
C ARG A 500 -6.22 1.86 16.15
N LEU A 501 -5.24 1.81 17.05
CA LEU A 501 -5.40 1.23 18.38
C LEU A 501 -6.44 1.97 19.23
N ALA A 502 -6.40 3.30 19.22
CA ALA A 502 -7.34 4.11 19.98
C ALA A 502 -8.78 3.94 19.45
N ASN A 503 -8.95 3.94 18.12
CA ASN A 503 -10.26 3.77 17.48
C ASN A 503 -10.88 2.41 17.81
N ILE A 504 -10.11 1.32 17.69
CA ILE A 504 -10.65 -0.02 17.98
C ILE A 504 -10.90 -0.23 19.47
N ARG A 505 -10.08 0.36 20.36
CA ARG A 505 -10.30 0.26 21.80
C ARG A 505 -11.56 0.97 22.24
N ASP A 506 -11.75 2.20 21.80
CA ASP A 506 -12.94 2.97 22.13
C ASP A 506 -14.19 2.21 21.67
N ALA A 507 -14.17 1.64 20.46
CA ALA A 507 -15.26 0.80 19.95
C ALA A 507 -15.48 -0.47 20.82
N LEU A 508 -14.42 -1.12 21.29
CA LEU A 508 -14.51 -2.33 22.12
C LEU A 508 -14.96 -2.08 23.56
N THR A 509 -14.69 -0.89 24.11
CA THR A 509 -15.06 -0.49 25.47
C THR A 509 -16.39 0.27 25.54
N GLY A 510 -17.04 0.50 24.39
CA GLY A 510 -18.28 1.28 24.30
C GLY A 510 -18.07 2.79 24.44
N GLU A 511 -16.83 3.28 24.34
CA GLU A 511 -16.51 4.71 24.28
C GLU A 511 -16.61 5.29 22.86
N GLY A 512 -16.58 4.42 21.85
CA GLY A 512 -16.75 4.76 20.44
C GLY A 512 -18.21 4.85 20.02
N TYR A 513 -18.45 5.48 18.88
CA TYR A 513 -19.81 5.65 18.32
C TYR A 513 -20.40 4.41 17.66
N TYR A 514 -19.56 3.39 17.43
CA TYR A 514 -19.86 2.20 16.65
C TYR A 514 -19.18 0.99 17.29
N GLU A 515 -19.87 -0.16 17.24
CA GLU A 515 -19.29 -1.45 17.61
C GLU A 515 -18.52 -2.05 16.41
N PRO A 516 -17.40 -2.74 16.65
CA PRO A 516 -16.72 -3.47 15.60
C PRO A 516 -17.58 -4.67 15.13
N TRP A 517 -17.34 -5.13 13.92
CA TRP A 517 -18.04 -6.31 13.41
C TRP A 517 -17.63 -7.58 14.16
N GLN A 518 -18.50 -8.60 14.12
CA GLN A 518 -18.07 -9.96 14.45
C GLN A 518 -16.95 -10.39 13.49
N VAL A 519 -15.97 -11.15 14.00
CA VAL A 519 -14.82 -11.60 13.19
C VAL A 519 -15.26 -12.32 11.92
N LYS A 520 -16.32 -13.14 12.00
CA LYS A 520 -16.89 -13.84 10.83
C LYS A 520 -17.33 -12.88 9.72
N ARG A 521 -17.92 -11.73 10.08
CA ARG A 521 -18.33 -10.70 9.11
C ARG A 521 -17.11 -10.00 8.53
N LEU A 522 -16.14 -9.62 9.36
CA LEU A 522 -14.88 -9.00 8.92
C LEU A 522 -14.18 -9.85 7.86
N ILE A 523 -13.97 -11.16 8.12
CA ILE A 523 -13.23 -12.02 7.20
C ILE A 523 -14.02 -12.41 5.94
N SER A 524 -15.33 -12.15 5.91
CA SER A 524 -16.22 -12.47 4.78
C SER A 524 -16.68 -11.24 4.00
N ALA A 525 -16.30 -10.03 4.44
CA ALA A 525 -16.67 -8.81 3.76
C ALA A 525 -15.97 -8.71 2.40
N ASP A 526 -16.70 -8.24 1.40
CA ASP A 526 -16.15 -7.74 0.14
C ASP A 526 -15.78 -6.26 0.28
N HIS A 527 -15.21 -5.69 -0.79
CA HIS A 527 -14.77 -4.30 -0.78
C HIS A 527 -15.93 -3.32 -0.53
N ALA A 528 -17.06 -3.50 -1.20
CA ALA A 528 -18.24 -2.64 -1.03
C ALA A 528 -18.75 -2.68 0.42
N GLY A 529 -18.88 -3.87 1.01
CA GLY A 529 -19.25 -4.05 2.40
C GLY A 529 -18.25 -3.37 3.34
N PHE A 530 -16.95 -3.60 3.14
CA PHE A 530 -15.86 -3.02 3.95
C PHE A 530 -15.83 -1.49 3.89
N MET A 531 -16.16 -0.88 2.75
CA MET A 531 -16.16 0.57 2.58
C MET A 531 -17.47 1.24 3.01
N SER A 532 -18.58 0.50 3.11
CA SER A 532 -19.91 1.08 3.34
C SER A 532 -20.13 1.69 4.73
N SER A 533 -19.58 1.11 5.79
CA SER A 533 -19.91 1.47 7.19
C SER A 533 -18.64 1.71 8.00
N HIS A 534 -18.35 2.97 8.33
CA HIS A 534 -17.25 3.37 9.23
C HIS A 534 -15.91 2.81 8.78
N PRO A 535 -15.45 3.14 7.56
CA PRO A 535 -14.21 2.60 7.02
C PRO A 535 -13.07 2.76 8.02
N GLY A 536 -12.92 3.93 8.67
CA GLY A 536 -11.89 4.15 9.69
C GLY A 536 -11.89 3.12 10.84
N LEU A 537 -13.05 2.62 11.26
CA LEU A 537 -13.17 1.54 12.25
C LEU A 537 -12.89 0.17 11.62
N ASN A 538 -13.32 -0.08 10.39
CA ASN A 538 -13.05 -1.35 9.69
C ASN A 538 -11.56 -1.54 9.44
N TYR A 539 -10.85 -0.48 9.04
CA TYR A 539 -9.38 -0.44 8.95
C TYR A 539 -8.73 -0.73 10.32
N ALA A 540 -9.18 -0.05 11.38
CA ALA A 540 -8.68 -0.30 12.74
C ALA A 540 -8.93 -1.73 13.22
N GLN A 541 -10.09 -2.29 12.88
CA GLN A 541 -10.44 -3.67 13.21
C GLN A 541 -9.55 -4.65 12.43
N ALA A 542 -9.42 -4.50 11.11
CA ALA A 542 -8.59 -5.33 10.25
C ALA A 542 -7.11 -5.32 10.70
N TRP A 543 -6.54 -4.13 10.92
CA TRP A 543 -5.19 -3.95 11.47
C TRP A 543 -5.02 -4.71 12.78
N SER A 544 -5.92 -4.51 13.75
CA SER A 544 -5.80 -5.13 15.07
C SER A 544 -5.95 -6.65 15.04
N PHE A 545 -6.77 -7.18 14.12
CA PHE A 545 -6.96 -8.61 13.93
C PHE A 545 -5.71 -9.25 13.29
N VAL A 546 -5.11 -8.60 12.30
CA VAL A 546 -3.81 -8.99 11.75
C VAL A 546 -2.72 -8.95 12.82
N HIS A 547 -2.69 -7.91 13.66
CA HIS A 547 -1.74 -7.79 14.77
C HIS A 547 -1.87 -8.96 15.76
N TYR A 548 -3.11 -9.32 16.12
CA TYR A 548 -3.41 -10.48 16.95
C TYR A 548 -2.90 -11.78 16.30
N LEU A 549 -3.17 -12.02 15.03
CA LEU A 549 -2.69 -13.21 14.32
C LEU A 549 -1.15 -13.23 14.26
N ALA A 550 -0.52 -12.11 13.94
CA ALA A 550 0.94 -11.99 13.83
C ALA A 550 1.66 -12.22 15.19
N SER A 551 0.97 -12.01 16.30
CA SER A 551 1.54 -12.12 17.66
C SER A 551 1.91 -13.54 18.09
N SER A 552 1.45 -14.58 17.38
CA SER A 552 1.74 -15.98 17.69
C SER A 552 2.23 -16.75 16.46
N SER A 553 2.95 -17.87 16.67
CA SER A 553 3.36 -18.74 15.56
C SER A 553 2.14 -19.30 14.80
N GLN A 554 1.15 -19.82 15.53
CA GLN A 554 -0.06 -20.37 14.94
C GLN A 554 -0.83 -19.32 14.13
N GLY A 555 -0.96 -18.09 14.60
CA GLY A 555 -1.64 -17.04 13.85
C GLY A 555 -0.85 -16.59 12.61
N ARG A 556 0.49 -16.56 12.67
CA ARG A 556 1.33 -16.36 11.46
C ARG A 556 1.18 -17.49 10.45
N ASP A 557 1.05 -18.73 10.91
CA ASP A 557 0.79 -19.87 10.03
C ASP A 557 -0.58 -19.76 9.37
N ARG A 558 -1.60 -19.24 10.07
CA ARG A 558 -2.92 -18.92 9.49
C ARG A 558 -2.80 -17.85 8.41
N LEU A 559 -2.08 -16.75 8.65
CA LEU A 559 -1.84 -15.70 7.63
C LEU A 559 -1.14 -16.27 6.39
N ARG A 560 -0.14 -17.13 6.58
CA ARG A 560 0.56 -17.82 5.49
C ARG A 560 -0.35 -18.74 4.69
N ALA A 561 -1.10 -19.60 5.38
CA ALA A 561 -2.04 -20.53 4.75
C ALA A 561 -3.16 -19.79 3.99
N TYR A 562 -3.59 -18.64 4.51
CA TYR A 562 -4.56 -17.78 3.85
C TYR A 562 -4.00 -17.21 2.55
N LEU A 563 -2.79 -16.64 2.56
CA LEU A 563 -2.14 -16.12 1.35
C LEU A 563 -1.89 -17.21 0.31
N GLN A 564 -1.41 -18.38 0.73
CA GLN A 564 -1.18 -19.51 -0.17
C GLN A 564 -2.47 -19.95 -0.87
N GLY A 565 -3.58 -19.95 -0.12
CA GLY A 565 -4.90 -20.23 -0.67
C GLY A 565 -5.38 -19.19 -1.67
N LEU A 566 -5.25 -17.90 -1.34
CA LEU A 566 -5.58 -16.81 -2.26
C LEU A 566 -4.77 -16.89 -3.55
N ARG A 567 -3.47 -17.17 -3.45
CA ARG A 567 -2.57 -17.35 -4.60
C ARG A 567 -2.96 -18.56 -5.46
N ALA A 568 -3.54 -19.61 -4.86
CA ALA A 568 -4.06 -20.77 -5.58
C ALA A 568 -5.42 -20.52 -6.26
N GLY A 569 -6.03 -19.36 -6.05
CA GLY A 569 -7.37 -19.04 -6.58
C GLY A 569 -8.51 -19.66 -5.78
N ASP A 570 -8.26 -20.13 -4.55
CA ASP A 570 -9.30 -20.68 -3.69
C ASP A 570 -10.35 -19.60 -3.34
N PRO A 571 -11.66 -19.89 -3.43
CA PRO A 571 -12.70 -18.95 -3.04
C PRO A 571 -12.58 -18.54 -1.56
N GLN A 572 -12.79 -17.25 -1.26
CA GLN A 572 -12.66 -16.68 0.09
C GLN A 572 -13.44 -17.45 1.15
N GLU A 573 -14.67 -17.88 0.86
CA GLU A 573 -15.49 -18.64 1.81
C GLU A 573 -14.88 -20.00 2.18
N ALA A 574 -14.27 -20.69 1.20
CA ALA A 574 -13.57 -21.94 1.42
C ALA A 574 -12.29 -21.72 2.27
N LEU A 575 -11.57 -20.63 2.01
CA LEU A 575 -10.41 -20.23 2.80
C LEU A 575 -10.78 -19.91 4.25
N ASN A 576 -11.84 -19.15 4.46
CA ASN A 576 -12.33 -18.82 5.80
C ASN A 576 -12.62 -20.10 6.61
N ARG A 577 -13.30 -21.07 6.00
CA ARG A 577 -13.56 -22.38 6.64
C ARG A 577 -12.27 -23.15 6.91
N ARG A 578 -11.36 -23.23 5.94
CA ARG A 578 -10.11 -23.99 6.07
C ARG A 578 -9.16 -23.40 7.11
N VAL A 579 -9.03 -22.08 7.14
CA VAL A 579 -8.03 -21.36 7.95
C VAL A 579 -8.54 -21.01 9.34
N PHE A 580 -9.84 -20.85 9.56
CA PHE A 580 -10.40 -20.45 10.86
C PHE A 580 -11.48 -21.39 11.41
N GLY A 581 -11.90 -22.41 10.66
CA GLY A 581 -13.01 -23.29 11.04
C GLY A 581 -12.70 -24.28 12.19
N ASP A 582 -11.43 -24.45 12.53
CA ASP A 582 -10.97 -25.24 13.67
C ASP A 582 -11.13 -24.52 15.03
N VAL A 583 -11.37 -23.20 15.02
CA VAL A 583 -11.60 -22.40 16.23
C VAL A 583 -13.03 -21.87 16.22
N PRO A 584 -13.81 -22.04 17.31
CA PRO A 584 -15.13 -21.42 17.40
C PRO A 584 -15.03 -19.90 17.23
N ALA A 585 -15.84 -19.32 16.34
CA ALA A 585 -15.78 -17.89 16.02
C ALA A 585 -15.87 -16.98 17.26
N LYS A 586 -16.68 -17.36 18.26
CA LYS A 586 -16.81 -16.63 19.53
C LYS A 586 -15.52 -16.65 20.36
N SER A 587 -14.79 -17.77 20.35
CA SER A 587 -13.50 -17.89 21.06
C SER A 587 -12.44 -17.03 20.37
N LEU A 588 -12.35 -17.12 19.05
CA LEU A 588 -11.44 -16.28 18.25
C LEU A 588 -11.69 -14.79 18.49
N GLU A 589 -12.96 -14.39 18.53
CA GLU A 589 -13.35 -13.01 18.81
C GLU A 589 -12.98 -12.59 20.24
N ALA A 590 -13.24 -13.42 21.26
CA ALA A 590 -12.89 -13.12 22.65
C ALA A 590 -11.37 -12.99 22.86
N ASP A 591 -10.58 -13.85 22.23
CA ASP A 591 -9.12 -13.83 22.29
C ASP A 591 -8.55 -12.56 21.63
N TRP A 592 -9.05 -12.21 20.43
CA TRP A 592 -8.69 -10.97 19.75
C TRP A 592 -9.03 -9.74 20.60
N ARG A 593 -10.26 -9.64 21.15
CA ARG A 593 -10.66 -8.52 22.02
C ARG A 593 -9.72 -8.39 23.22
N THR A 594 -9.40 -9.51 23.87
CA THR A 594 -8.48 -9.56 25.02
C THR A 594 -7.08 -9.07 24.63
N TYR A 595 -6.59 -9.48 23.47
CA TYR A 595 -5.30 -9.05 22.94
C TYR A 595 -5.26 -7.53 22.72
N VAL A 596 -6.25 -6.98 22.01
CA VAL A 596 -6.30 -5.54 21.68
C VAL A 596 -6.37 -4.66 22.92
N LEU A 597 -7.14 -5.07 23.94
CA LEU A 597 -7.23 -4.34 25.20
C LEU A 597 -5.90 -4.33 25.98
N LYS A 598 -5.00 -5.29 25.73
CA LYS A 598 -3.67 -5.36 26.35
C LYS A 598 -2.54 -4.79 25.50
N LEU A 599 -2.74 -4.59 24.19
CA LEU A 599 -1.72 -4.18 23.23
C LEU A 599 -1.11 -2.80 23.58
N LYS A 600 0.20 -2.71 23.78
CA LYS A 600 0.83 -1.42 24.12
C LYS A 600 1.44 -0.76 22.87
N PRO A 601 1.49 0.58 22.82
CA PRO A 601 2.33 1.26 21.85
C PRO A 601 3.80 0.82 21.95
N SER A 602 4.49 0.86 20.80
CA SER A 602 5.87 0.38 20.58
C SER A 602 6.95 1.40 20.91
#